data_AF-A0A099U0X6-F1
#
_entry.id   AF-A0A099U0X6-F1
#
_cell.length_a   1.000
_cell.length_b   1.000
_cell.length_c   1.000
_cell.angle_alpha   90.00
_cell.angle_beta   90.00
_cell.angle_gamma   90.00
#
_symmetry.space_group_name_H-M   'P 1'
#
loop_
_entity.id
_entity.type
_entity.pdbx_description
1 polymer ?
#
loop_
_entity_poly.entity_id
_entity_poly.type
_entity_poly.pdbx_seq_one_letter_code
_entity_poly.pdbx_strand_id
1 'polypeptide(L)'
;MLQSLIESSLNRLNITLHTLPNETYNDDKSLKRIKRFYAKLGLQAPDIQVIPNQSCISSMRLDNLNLIVTAMNWGKIGNDRGGEIGSLSISNRKEPCVRVFREIFIDYRGFAHLCCNVYYDRGKPIGNVAKQSLEEIFCNNHAWRKALFSYHDKPKPCQTCKDSGFSKPEWNDKQKRDSKYG
;
A
#
# COMPACT_ATOMS: atom_id res chain seq x y z
N MET A 1 -8.39 24.85 -4.87
CA MET A 1 -8.28 23.39 -4.64
C MET A 1 -7.13 23.04 -3.69
N LEU A 2 -5.85 23.25 -4.03
CA LEU A 2 -4.74 22.95 -3.09
C LEU A 2 -4.84 23.76 -1.79
N GLN A 3 -5.13 25.06 -1.91
CA GLN A 3 -5.34 25.95 -0.75
C GLN A 3 -6.48 25.45 0.15
N SER A 4 -7.60 25.03 -0.44
CA SER A 4 -8.73 24.47 0.30
C SER A 4 -8.39 23.18 1.05
N LEU A 5 -7.47 22.35 0.52
CA LEU A 5 -6.98 21.15 1.22
C LEU A 5 -6.06 21.52 2.41
N ILE A 6 -5.22 22.56 2.24
CA ILE A 6 -4.38 23.10 3.31
C ILE A 6 -5.24 23.65 4.45
N GLU A 7 -6.26 24.43 4.11
CA GLU A 7 -7.23 25.01 5.04
C GLU A 7 -8.06 23.93 5.75
N SER A 8 -8.31 22.78 5.11
CA SER A 8 -8.92 21.61 5.76
C SER A 8 -7.96 20.82 6.65
N SER A 9 -6.79 21.39 7.00
CA SER A 9 -5.74 20.77 7.82
C SER A 9 -5.11 19.51 7.23
N LEU A 10 -5.22 19.30 5.90
CA LEU A 10 -4.53 18.18 5.26
C LEU A 10 -3.02 18.44 5.28
N ASN A 11 -2.27 17.62 6.02
CA ASN A 11 -0.83 17.81 6.17
C ASN A 11 0.03 16.98 5.20
N ARG A 12 -0.58 16.06 4.44
CA ARG A 12 0.11 15.22 3.45
C ARG A 12 -0.83 14.81 2.31
N LEU A 13 -0.33 14.94 1.08
CA LEU A 13 -1.01 14.46 -0.13
C LEU A 13 -0.02 13.64 -0.96
N ASN A 14 -0.33 12.35 -1.15
CA ASN A 14 0.45 11.46 -2.02
C ASN A 14 -0.27 11.32 -3.36
N ILE A 15 0.37 11.72 -4.45
CA ILE A 15 -0.15 11.65 -5.81
C ILE A 15 0.71 10.69 -6.62
N THR A 16 0.11 9.67 -7.21
CA THR A 16 0.79 8.79 -8.17
C THR A 16 0.34 9.13 -9.58
N LEU A 17 1.27 9.47 -10.45
CA LEU A 17 1.06 9.65 -11.88
C LEU A 17 1.24 8.30 -12.57
N HIS A 18 0.11 7.68 -12.93
CA HIS A 18 0.09 6.38 -13.60
C HIS A 18 0.50 6.49 -15.08
N THR A 19 1.03 5.38 -15.61
CA THR A 19 1.21 5.22 -17.07
C THR A 19 -0.16 5.16 -17.76
N LEU A 20 -0.18 5.47 -19.05
CA LEU A 20 -1.37 5.25 -19.87
C LEU A 20 -1.62 3.74 -20.05
N PRO A 21 -2.86 3.30 -20.32
CA PRO A 21 -3.21 1.87 -20.38
C PRO A 21 -2.31 1.00 -21.27
N ASN A 22 -1.79 1.56 -22.36
CA ASN A 22 -0.95 0.85 -23.34
C ASN A 22 0.53 1.23 -23.25
N GLU A 23 0.97 1.80 -22.14
CA GLU A 23 2.33 2.28 -21.96
C GLU A 23 3.05 1.53 -20.85
N THR A 24 4.28 1.09 -21.16
CA THR A 24 5.22 0.56 -20.18
C THR A 24 5.93 1.70 -19.44
N TYR A 25 6.26 1.44 -18.18
CA TYR A 25 7.02 2.40 -17.38
C TYR A 25 8.36 2.76 -18.05
N ASN A 26 8.70 4.05 -18.03
CA ASN A 26 9.97 4.58 -18.51
C ASN A 26 10.37 5.78 -17.65
N ASP A 27 11.63 5.85 -17.20
CA ASP A 27 12.12 6.88 -16.28
C ASP A 27 12.01 8.29 -16.89
N ASP A 28 12.44 8.49 -18.13
CA ASP A 28 12.41 9.81 -18.78
C ASP A 28 10.99 10.34 -18.98
N LYS A 29 10.05 9.47 -19.39
CA LYS A 29 8.63 9.82 -19.51
C LYS A 29 8.03 10.15 -18.15
N SER A 30 8.36 9.37 -17.11
CA SER A 30 7.93 9.59 -15.73
C SER A 30 8.43 10.93 -15.20
N LEU A 31 9.71 11.25 -15.41
CA LEU A 31 10.30 12.53 -15.04
C LEU A 31 9.59 13.71 -15.74
N LYS A 32 9.36 13.60 -17.06
CA LYS A 32 8.62 14.60 -17.83
C LYS A 32 7.19 14.77 -17.31
N ARG A 33 6.50 13.70 -16.91
CA ARG A 33 5.15 13.75 -16.32
C ARG A 33 5.12 14.51 -15.01
N ILE A 34 6.05 14.23 -14.09
CA ILE A 34 6.15 14.94 -12.81
C ILE A 34 6.39 16.43 -13.04
N LYS A 35 7.34 16.80 -13.92
CA LYS A 35 7.60 18.21 -14.25
C LYS A 35 6.37 18.92 -14.83
N ARG A 36 5.65 18.26 -15.75
CA ARG A 36 4.39 18.78 -16.31
C ARG A 36 3.30 18.92 -15.25
N PHE A 37 3.23 18.01 -14.29
CA PHE A 37 2.26 18.07 -13.20
C PHE A 37 2.47 19.34 -12.34
N TYR A 38 3.71 19.61 -11.90
CA TYR A 38 4.01 20.84 -11.15
C TYR A 38 3.75 22.11 -11.99
N ALA A 39 4.14 22.11 -13.27
CA ALA A 39 3.88 23.24 -14.15
C ALA A 39 2.38 23.55 -14.29
N LYS A 40 1.51 22.52 -14.34
CA LYS A 40 0.04 22.70 -14.34
C LYS A 40 -0.50 23.33 -13.05
N LEU A 41 0.22 23.19 -11.95
CA LEU A 41 -0.10 23.82 -10.67
C LEU A 41 0.48 25.23 -10.55
N GLY A 42 1.22 25.71 -11.56
CA GLY A 42 1.97 26.97 -11.48
C GLY A 42 3.18 26.89 -10.55
N LEU A 43 3.68 25.68 -10.28
CA LEU A 43 4.79 25.42 -9.36
C LEU A 43 6.05 25.02 -10.12
N GLN A 44 7.21 25.43 -9.62
CA GLN A 44 8.49 24.88 -10.06
C GLN A 44 8.67 23.48 -9.46
N ALA A 45 8.97 22.48 -10.30
CA ALA A 45 9.23 21.13 -9.79
C ALA A 45 10.48 21.15 -8.88
N PRO A 46 10.42 20.52 -7.68
CA PRO A 46 11.58 20.37 -6.82
C PRO A 46 12.52 19.29 -7.38
N ASP A 47 13.58 18.95 -6.63
CA ASP A 47 14.42 17.81 -6.96
C ASP A 47 13.60 16.52 -7.07
N ILE A 48 13.91 15.74 -8.11
CA ILE A 48 13.21 14.49 -8.42
C ILE A 48 14.23 13.36 -8.26
N GLN A 49 14.04 12.54 -7.24
CA GLN A 49 14.80 11.31 -7.05
C GLN A 49 14.37 10.28 -8.10
N VAL A 50 15.33 9.76 -8.86
CA VAL A 50 15.11 8.68 -9.82
C VAL A 50 15.75 7.42 -9.29
N ILE A 51 14.93 6.37 -9.11
CA ILE A 51 15.39 5.00 -8.87
C ILE A 51 15.24 4.26 -10.20
N PRO A 52 16.35 3.94 -10.89
CA PRO A 52 16.31 3.42 -12.26
C PRO A 52 15.37 2.21 -12.44
N ASN A 53 14.54 2.28 -13.48
CA ASN A 53 13.54 1.27 -13.83
C ASN A 53 12.62 0.88 -12.65
N GLN A 54 12.34 1.82 -11.74
CA GLN A 54 11.54 1.56 -10.55
C GLN A 54 10.60 2.71 -10.22
N SER A 55 11.12 3.92 -10.01
CA SER A 55 10.28 5.06 -9.65
C SER A 55 10.97 6.41 -9.82
N CYS A 56 10.17 7.44 -10.10
CA CYS A 56 10.54 8.83 -9.93
C CYS A 56 9.72 9.41 -8.75
N ILE A 57 10.38 10.08 -7.80
CA ILE A 57 9.76 10.56 -6.57
C ILE A 57 10.18 12.02 -6.34
N SER A 58 9.21 12.87 -6.02
CA SER A 58 9.44 14.25 -5.62
C SER A 58 8.63 14.58 -4.37
N SER A 59 9.12 15.52 -3.56
CA SER A 59 8.44 16.02 -2.37
C SER A 59 8.59 17.53 -2.29
N MET A 60 7.51 18.22 -1.97
CA MET A 60 7.45 19.67 -1.81
C MET A 60 6.60 20.01 -0.59
N ARG A 61 7.11 20.91 0.26
CA ARG A 61 6.35 21.49 1.35
C ARG A 61 5.64 22.75 0.85
N LEU A 62 4.32 22.80 1.03
CA LEU A 62 3.46 23.96 0.77
C LEU A 62 2.75 24.30 2.09
N ASP A 63 3.26 25.30 2.81
CA ASP A 63 2.81 25.62 4.17
C ASP A 63 2.79 24.38 5.09
N ASN A 64 1.61 23.93 5.55
CA ASN A 64 1.44 22.76 6.41
C ASN A 64 1.28 21.43 5.63
N LEU A 65 1.20 21.46 4.30
CA LEU A 65 0.98 20.32 3.41
C LEU A 65 2.30 19.79 2.83
N ASN A 66 2.59 18.51 3.03
CA ASN A 66 3.63 17.79 2.31
C ASN A 66 3.04 17.13 1.05
N LEU A 67 3.33 17.68 -0.12
CA LEU A 67 2.95 17.14 -1.41
C LEU A 67 4.02 16.17 -1.90
N ILE A 68 3.65 14.91 -2.08
CA ILE A 68 4.53 13.87 -2.62
C ILE A 68 3.97 13.43 -3.96
N VAL A 69 4.74 13.62 -5.03
CA VAL A 69 4.34 13.22 -6.39
C VAL A 69 5.28 12.13 -6.86
N THR A 70 4.71 10.97 -7.20
CA THR A 70 5.43 9.79 -7.64
C THR A 70 4.99 9.34 -9.03
N ALA A 71 5.88 8.67 -9.73
CA ALA A 71 5.58 7.84 -10.89
C ALA A 71 6.27 6.50 -10.67
N MET A 72 5.52 5.40 -10.73
CA MET A 72 5.93 4.11 -10.19
C MET A 72 5.86 3.02 -11.26
N ASN A 73 6.86 2.15 -11.32
CA ASN A 73 6.83 0.95 -12.15
C ASN A 73 6.00 -0.15 -11.47
N TRP A 74 4.67 -0.05 -11.56
CA TRP A 74 3.77 -1.03 -10.94
C TRP A 74 3.95 -2.47 -11.47
N GLY A 75 4.47 -2.64 -12.69
CA GLY A 75 4.84 -3.98 -13.20
C GLY A 75 5.96 -4.64 -12.40
N LYS A 76 6.84 -3.85 -11.77
CA LYS A 76 7.96 -4.33 -10.96
C LYS A 76 7.62 -4.39 -9.46
N ILE A 77 7.03 -3.30 -8.94
CA ILE A 77 6.84 -3.07 -7.50
C ILE A 77 5.38 -3.15 -7.05
N GLY A 78 4.45 -3.41 -7.97
CA GLY A 78 3.05 -3.62 -7.63
C GLY A 78 2.79 -4.92 -6.87
N ASN A 79 1.54 -5.07 -6.46
CA ASN A 79 1.02 -6.30 -5.86
C ASN A 79 -0.11 -6.87 -6.73
N ASP A 80 -0.39 -8.14 -6.54
CA ASP A 80 -1.40 -8.92 -7.25
C ASP A 80 -2.85 -8.60 -6.89
N ARG A 81 -3.09 -7.64 -5.99
CA ARG A 81 -4.42 -7.24 -5.51
C ARG A 81 -5.24 -8.41 -4.97
N GLY A 82 -4.60 -9.29 -4.19
CA GLY A 82 -5.28 -10.45 -3.61
C GLY A 82 -5.50 -11.59 -4.61
N GLY A 83 -4.64 -11.67 -5.64
CA GLY A 83 -4.66 -12.70 -6.67
C GLY A 83 -5.36 -12.31 -7.97
N GLU A 84 -5.94 -11.11 -8.05
CA GLU A 84 -6.66 -10.63 -9.24
C GLU A 84 -5.73 -10.27 -10.40
N ILE A 85 -4.49 -9.86 -10.12
CA ILE A 85 -3.48 -9.52 -11.14
C ILE A 85 -2.43 -10.62 -11.19
N GLY A 86 -2.73 -11.67 -11.95
CA GLY A 86 -1.90 -12.89 -12.01
C GLY A 86 -0.44 -12.68 -12.39
N SER A 87 -0.13 -11.69 -13.23
CA SER A 87 1.26 -11.35 -13.61
C SER A 87 2.11 -10.78 -12.47
N LEU A 88 1.49 -10.38 -11.37
CA LEU A 88 2.14 -9.86 -10.17
C LEU A 88 2.11 -10.85 -8.99
N SER A 89 1.44 -11.99 -9.15
CA SER A 89 1.31 -13.02 -8.12
C SER A 89 2.64 -13.73 -7.88
N ILE A 90 3.01 -13.90 -6.62
CA ILE A 90 4.10 -14.78 -6.22
C ILE A 90 3.56 -16.16 -5.84
N SER A 91 4.43 -17.17 -5.81
CA SER A 91 4.09 -18.49 -5.27
C SER A 91 4.45 -18.59 -3.78
N ASN A 92 3.58 -19.24 -3.01
CA ASN A 92 3.86 -19.70 -1.64
C ASN A 92 4.43 -18.63 -0.70
N ARG A 93 3.72 -17.50 -0.55
CA ARG A 93 4.11 -16.48 0.45
C ARG A 93 4.18 -17.12 1.84
N LYS A 94 5.34 -16.95 2.49
CA LYS A 94 5.56 -17.33 3.90
C LYS A 94 5.86 -16.15 4.82
N GLU A 95 6.35 -15.04 4.27
CA GLU A 95 6.70 -13.86 5.06
C GLU A 95 5.48 -13.28 5.82
N PRO A 96 5.67 -12.88 7.08
CA PRO A 96 4.60 -12.32 7.90
C PRO A 96 4.01 -11.05 7.26
N CYS A 97 2.82 -10.64 7.69
CA CYS A 97 2.20 -9.39 7.28
C CYS A 97 1.83 -8.57 8.51
N VAL A 98 2.39 -7.37 8.63
CA VAL A 98 2.11 -6.46 9.77
C VAL A 98 0.89 -5.57 9.54
N ARG A 99 0.37 -5.48 8.31
CA ARG A 99 -0.77 -4.60 7.99
C ARG A 99 -1.98 -4.89 8.87
N VAL A 100 -2.25 -6.16 9.15
CA VAL A 100 -3.39 -6.59 9.97
C VAL A 100 -3.33 -6.13 11.43
N PHE A 101 -2.19 -5.59 11.89
CA PHE A 101 -2.07 -4.96 13.22
C PHE A 101 -2.15 -3.44 13.17
N ARG A 102 -1.97 -2.82 11.99
CA ARG A 102 -1.79 -1.38 11.83
C ARG A 102 -2.93 -0.70 11.09
N GLU A 103 -3.67 -1.47 10.31
CA GLU A 103 -4.63 -0.95 9.34
C GLU A 103 -5.94 -1.75 9.42
N ILE A 104 -7.07 -1.04 9.32
CA ILE A 104 -8.38 -1.60 8.93
C ILE A 104 -8.81 -0.79 7.70
N PHE A 105 -9.23 -1.47 6.64
CA PHE A 105 -9.81 -0.82 5.47
C PHE A 105 -11.33 -0.81 5.60
N ILE A 106 -11.98 0.33 5.41
CA ILE A 106 -13.44 0.47 5.47
C ILE A 106 -13.91 0.95 4.11
N ASP A 107 -14.84 0.21 3.49
CA ASP A 107 -15.43 0.62 2.21
C ASP A 107 -16.57 1.64 2.39
N TYR A 108 -17.05 2.19 1.28
CA TYR A 108 -18.10 3.23 1.28
C TYR A 108 -19.45 2.76 1.86
N ARG A 109 -19.65 1.45 2.04
CA ARG A 109 -20.87 0.85 2.62
C ARG A 109 -20.71 0.61 4.13
N GLY A 110 -19.56 0.95 4.71
CA GLY A 110 -19.24 0.73 6.12
C GLY A 110 -18.74 -0.68 6.42
N PHE A 111 -18.47 -1.52 5.42
CA PHE A 111 -17.87 -2.83 5.66
C PHE A 111 -16.36 -2.70 5.88
N ALA A 112 -15.88 -3.33 6.95
CA ALA A 112 -14.46 -3.43 7.24
C ALA A 112 -13.84 -4.64 6.54
N HIS A 113 -12.58 -4.51 6.12
CA HIS A 113 -11.79 -5.50 5.40
C HIS A 113 -10.37 -5.59 5.99
N LEU A 114 -9.74 -6.76 5.85
CA LEU A 114 -8.41 -7.03 6.41
C LEU A 114 -7.28 -6.20 5.81
N CYS A 115 -7.41 -5.83 4.53
CA CYS A 115 -6.34 -5.16 3.80
C CYS A 115 -6.91 -4.47 2.57
N CYS A 116 -6.39 -3.29 2.23
CA CYS A 116 -6.75 -2.54 1.03
C CYS A 116 -6.30 -3.21 -0.28
N ASN A 117 -5.44 -4.23 -0.23
CA ASN A 117 -5.03 -4.97 -1.42
C ASN A 117 -6.09 -5.97 -1.88
N VAL A 118 -7.05 -6.32 -1.04
CA VAL A 118 -8.19 -7.15 -1.42
C VAL A 118 -9.33 -6.22 -1.77
N TYR A 119 -9.79 -6.27 -3.02
CA TYR A 119 -10.94 -5.46 -3.42
C TYR A 119 -12.20 -5.84 -2.61
N TYR A 120 -12.99 -4.83 -2.27
CA TYR A 120 -14.10 -4.96 -1.31
C TYR A 120 -15.22 -5.92 -1.76
N ASP A 121 -15.29 -6.22 -3.06
CA ASP A 121 -16.24 -7.12 -3.69
C ASP A 121 -15.67 -8.55 -3.89
N ARG A 122 -14.37 -8.73 -3.64
CA ARG A 122 -13.67 -10.02 -3.72
C ARG A 122 -13.41 -10.64 -2.35
N GLY A 123 -13.30 -9.82 -1.32
CA GLY A 123 -13.09 -10.25 0.06
C GLY A 123 -14.38 -10.39 0.87
N LYS A 124 -14.39 -11.33 1.83
CA LYS A 124 -15.43 -11.33 2.88
C LYS A 124 -15.13 -10.19 3.88
N PRO A 125 -16.12 -9.34 4.20
CA PRO A 125 -15.97 -8.36 5.26
C PRO A 125 -15.64 -9.01 6.60
N ILE A 126 -14.90 -8.28 7.42
CA ILE A 126 -14.54 -8.68 8.79
C ILE A 126 -15.36 -7.98 9.87
N GLY A 127 -16.30 -7.13 9.46
CA GLY A 127 -17.19 -6.38 10.34
C GLY A 127 -17.92 -5.28 9.60
N ASN A 128 -18.81 -4.57 10.30
CA ASN A 128 -19.50 -3.40 9.78
C ASN A 128 -19.60 -2.32 10.86
N VAL A 129 -19.12 -1.11 10.56
CA VAL A 129 -19.05 -0.01 11.52
C VAL A 129 -20.42 0.53 11.95
N ALA A 130 -21.48 0.22 11.21
CA ALA A 130 -22.86 0.53 11.61
C ALA A 130 -23.40 -0.43 12.69
N LYS A 131 -22.73 -1.57 12.92
CA LYS A 131 -23.17 -2.62 13.87
C LYS A 131 -22.20 -2.86 15.01
N GLN A 132 -20.93 -2.49 14.84
CA GLN A 132 -19.84 -2.81 15.73
C GLN A 132 -18.92 -1.60 15.86
N SER A 133 -18.33 -1.42 17.04
CA SER A 133 -17.22 -0.49 17.24
C SER A 133 -15.98 -0.93 16.44
N LEU A 134 -15.10 0.03 16.12
CA LEU A 134 -13.82 -0.28 15.49
C LEU A 134 -12.95 -1.20 16.35
N GLU A 135 -13.06 -1.10 17.67
CA GLU A 135 -12.34 -1.97 18.62
C GLU A 135 -12.83 -3.41 18.51
N GLU A 136 -14.14 -3.65 18.51
CA GLU A 136 -14.70 -5.00 18.34
C GLU A 136 -14.32 -5.60 16.99
N ILE A 137 -14.45 -4.81 15.91
CA ILE A 137 -14.01 -5.24 14.58
C ILE A 137 -12.52 -5.56 14.61
N PHE A 138 -11.70 -4.72 15.25
CA PHE A 138 -10.28 -5.00 15.38
C PHE A 138 -10.05 -6.31 16.15
N CYS A 139 -10.47 -6.42 17.40
CA CYS A 139 -10.17 -7.54 18.29
C CYS A 139 -10.69 -8.90 17.80
N ASN A 140 -11.88 -8.93 17.17
CA ASN A 140 -12.49 -10.18 16.69
C ASN A 140 -11.72 -10.85 15.54
N ASN A 141 -10.80 -10.15 14.89
CA ASN A 141 -9.99 -10.68 13.77
C ASN A 141 -8.64 -11.28 14.19
N HIS A 142 -8.48 -11.68 15.45
CA HIS A 142 -7.25 -12.26 15.99
C HIS A 142 -6.76 -13.50 15.23
N ALA A 143 -7.67 -14.35 14.72
CA ALA A 143 -7.30 -15.54 13.96
C ALA A 143 -6.53 -15.20 12.67
N TRP A 144 -6.98 -14.17 11.95
CA TRP A 144 -6.28 -13.65 10.77
C TRP A 144 -4.91 -13.09 11.13
N ARG A 145 -4.80 -12.36 12.24
CA ARG A 145 -3.52 -11.84 12.72
C ARG A 145 -2.54 -12.97 13.03
N LYS A 146 -2.98 -14.01 13.74
CA LYS A 146 -2.16 -15.18 14.04
C LYS A 146 -1.67 -15.87 12.76
N ALA A 147 -2.58 -16.12 11.81
CA ALA A 147 -2.24 -16.77 10.54
C ALA A 147 -1.25 -15.93 9.72
N LEU A 148 -1.52 -14.64 9.56
CA LEU A 148 -0.76 -13.74 8.69
C LEU A 148 0.57 -13.29 9.30
N PHE A 149 0.74 -13.37 10.62
CA PHE A 149 1.99 -13.00 11.29
C PHE A 149 2.96 -14.18 11.54
N SER A 150 2.57 -15.37 11.11
CA SER A 150 3.43 -16.57 11.17
C SER A 150 4.43 -16.64 9.99
N TYR A 151 5.36 -17.59 10.03
CA TYR A 151 6.22 -17.96 8.88
C TYR A 151 5.70 -19.18 8.09
N HIS A 152 4.43 -19.55 8.27
CA HIS A 152 3.77 -20.65 7.55
C HIS A 152 3.14 -20.18 6.23
N ASP A 153 2.61 -21.12 5.46
CA ASP A 153 1.85 -20.79 4.25
C ASP A 153 0.67 -19.88 4.56
N LYS A 154 0.51 -18.82 3.76
CA LYS A 154 -0.51 -17.82 3.98
C LYS A 154 -1.84 -18.28 3.38
N PRO A 155 -2.97 -18.09 4.09
CA PRO A 155 -4.29 -18.39 3.54
C PRO A 155 -4.60 -17.46 2.35
N LYS A 156 -5.49 -17.89 1.45
CA LYS A 156 -6.07 -17.01 0.43
C LYS A 156 -6.80 -15.82 1.10
N PRO A 157 -6.72 -14.60 0.56
CA PRO A 157 -6.05 -14.20 -0.69
C PRO A 157 -4.57 -13.80 -0.52
N CYS A 158 -3.99 -13.99 0.67
CA CYS A 158 -2.65 -13.51 1.00
C CYS A 158 -1.54 -14.43 0.46
N GLN A 159 -1.88 -15.66 0.04
CA GLN A 159 -0.94 -16.68 -0.43
C GLN A 159 -0.03 -16.22 -1.57
N THR A 160 -0.53 -15.36 -2.45
CA THR A 160 0.16 -14.89 -3.66
C THR A 160 0.64 -13.44 -3.56
N CYS A 161 0.42 -12.80 -2.41
CA CYS A 161 0.65 -11.36 -2.25
C CYS A 161 2.13 -11.04 -2.07
N LYS A 162 2.66 -10.13 -2.90
CA LYS A 162 4.06 -9.67 -2.88
C LYS A 162 4.38 -8.59 -1.83
N ASP A 163 3.39 -8.17 -1.02
CA ASP A 163 3.61 -7.09 -0.05
C ASP A 163 4.63 -7.47 1.03
N SER A 164 5.54 -6.55 1.37
CA SER A 164 6.69 -6.83 2.22
C SER A 164 6.30 -7.19 3.67
N GLY A 165 7.00 -8.15 4.28
CA GLY A 165 6.72 -8.58 5.65
C GLY A 165 7.31 -7.73 6.77
N PHE A 166 8.05 -6.67 6.44
CA PHE A 166 8.77 -5.79 7.36
C PHE A 166 9.77 -6.52 8.30
N SER A 167 10.11 -7.77 7.98
CA SER A 167 11.20 -8.55 8.57
C SER A 167 12.53 -8.12 7.95
N LYS A 168 13.58 -8.03 8.76
CA LYS A 168 14.95 -7.88 8.27
C LYS A 168 15.75 -9.17 8.55
N PRO A 169 16.60 -9.64 7.61
CA PRO A 169 17.38 -10.86 7.80
C PRO A 169 18.19 -10.86 9.11
N GLU A 170 18.73 -9.72 9.49
CA GLU A 170 19.54 -9.55 10.70
C GLU A 170 18.77 -9.68 12.03
N TRP A 171 17.43 -9.71 12.01
CA TRP A 171 16.63 -9.72 13.25
C TRP A 171 16.39 -11.11 13.84
N ASN A 172 16.72 -12.18 13.09
CA ASN A 172 16.46 -13.58 13.45
C ASN A 172 15.01 -13.84 13.90
N ASP A 173 14.05 -13.06 13.37
CA ASP A 173 12.65 -13.05 13.81
C ASP A 173 11.99 -14.42 13.64
N LYS A 174 12.33 -15.13 12.56
CA LYS A 174 11.83 -16.48 12.31
C LYS A 174 12.23 -17.44 13.43
N GLN A 175 13.52 -17.49 13.76
CA GLN A 175 14.05 -18.35 14.82
C GLN A 175 13.38 -18.05 16.17
N LYS A 176 13.26 -16.77 16.52
CA LYS A 176 12.62 -16.33 17.78
C LYS A 176 11.14 -16.70 17.89
N ARG A 177 10.43 -16.75 16.76
CA ARG A 177 8.99 -17.11 16.73
C ARG A 177 8.80 -18.62 16.71
N ASP A 178 9.59 -19.32 15.91
CA ASP A 178 9.54 -20.78 15.81
C ASP A 178 9.95 -21.42 17.16
N SER A 179 10.89 -20.83 17.91
CA SER A 179 11.30 -21.33 19.24
C SER A 179 10.29 -21.07 20.37
N LYS A 180 9.32 -20.18 20.17
CA LYS A 180 8.36 -19.74 21.21
C LYS A 180 6.98 -20.39 21.05
N TYR A 181 6.70 -20.96 19.88
CA TYR A 181 5.40 -21.55 19.53
C TYR A 181 5.53 -22.93 18.87
N GLY A 182 6.74 -23.52 18.85
CA GLY A 182 7.00 -24.91 18.45
C GLY A 182 6.81 -25.89 19.59
#